data_AF-A0A7J3CA04-F1
#
_entry.id   AF-A0A7J3CA04-F1
#
_cell.length_a   1.000
_cell.length_b   1.000
_cell.length_c   1.000
_cell.angle_alpha   90.00
_cell.angle_beta   90.00
_cell.angle_gamma   90.00
#
_symmetry.space_group_name_H-M   'P 1'
#
loop_
_entity.id
_entity.type
_entity.pdbx_description
1 polymer ?
#
loop_
_entity_poly.entity_id
_entity_poly.type
_entity_poly.pdbx_seq_one_letter_code
_entity_poly.pdbx_strand_id
1 'polypeptide(L)'
;MSDIRDEVVEDRGVIKKIQLIFPGYHGYRINEDLRDADIILKDELYKRMLGIIDQLKGGEAALVRNGIFKNLDLLGVSRSKMQTSAENLKHHGAGYSGISAPVRVTTQKISALYDLDMKIFDQIQSLESSVRAFIAGCEAGNLDIAKLQGVNAALANIDDLNNSRDRLLYGGV
;
A
#
# COMPACT_ATOMS: atom_id res chain seq x y z
N MET A 1 26.99 19.95 2.79
CA MET A 1 25.96 20.36 3.77
C MET A 1 24.74 20.71 2.94
N SER A 2 23.75 19.82 2.82
CA SER A 2 22.45 20.21 2.27
C SER A 2 21.85 21.24 3.21
N ASP A 3 21.37 22.35 2.66
CA ASP A 3 20.75 23.42 3.43
C ASP A 3 19.43 22.86 4.00
N ILE A 4 19.17 23.07 5.28
CA ILE A 4 17.91 22.68 5.95
C ILE A 4 16.71 23.26 5.18
N ARG A 5 16.92 24.37 4.46
CA ARG A 5 15.93 24.96 3.57
C ARG A 5 15.57 24.09 2.38
N ASP A 6 16.52 23.38 1.79
CA ASP A 6 16.28 22.48 0.65
C ASP A 6 15.46 21.27 1.09
N GLU A 7 15.79 20.70 2.25
CA GLU A 7 15.07 19.56 2.86
C GLU A 7 13.61 19.95 3.22
N VAL A 8 13.41 21.15 3.77
CA VAL A 8 12.07 21.68 4.08
C VAL A 8 11.25 21.99 2.81
N VAL A 9 11.90 22.35 1.70
CA VAL A 9 11.23 22.60 0.42
C VAL A 9 10.82 21.28 -0.26
N GLU A 10 11.67 20.25 -0.22
CA GLU A 10 11.34 18.90 -0.71
C GLU A 10 10.18 18.29 0.07
N ASP A 11 10.23 18.35 1.41
CA ASP A 11 9.14 17.88 2.29
C ASP A 11 7.80 18.54 1.94
N ARG A 12 7.78 19.85 1.69
CA ARG A 12 6.56 20.56 1.27
C ARG A 12 6.03 20.08 -0.08
N GLY A 13 6.91 19.64 -0.99
CA GLY A 13 6.54 19.07 -2.27
C GLY A 13 5.84 17.72 -2.12
N VAL A 14 6.41 16.82 -1.30
CA VAL A 14 5.86 15.49 -1.03
C VAL A 14 4.54 15.59 -0.28
N ILE A 15 4.46 16.43 0.75
CA ILE A 15 3.23 16.68 1.52
C ILE A 15 2.10 17.13 0.60
N LYS A 16 2.36 18.10 -0.30
CA LYS A 16 1.34 18.57 -1.24
C LYS A 16 0.84 17.48 -2.18
N LYS A 17 1.73 16.61 -2.68
CA LYS A 17 1.33 15.46 -3.50
C LYS A 17 0.41 14.53 -2.73
N ILE A 18 0.76 14.21 -1.49
CA ILE A 18 -0.06 13.37 -0.61
C ILE A 18 -1.41 14.06 -0.36
N GLN A 19 -1.45 15.35 -0.05
CA GLN A 19 -2.72 16.07 0.14
C GLN A 19 -3.64 16.08 -1.08
N LEU A 20 -3.08 16.04 -2.30
CA LEU A 20 -3.86 15.93 -3.54
C LEU A 20 -4.43 14.52 -3.74
N ILE A 21 -3.72 13.49 -3.29
CA ILE A 21 -4.12 12.08 -3.41
C ILE A 21 -5.09 11.67 -2.30
N PHE A 22 -4.88 12.20 -1.09
CA PHE A 22 -5.55 11.84 0.15
C PHE A 22 -6.33 13.05 0.70
N PRO A 23 -7.59 13.26 0.29
CA PRO A 23 -8.39 14.39 0.78
C PRO A 23 -8.61 14.30 2.30
N GLY A 24 -8.45 15.42 2.99
CA GLY A 24 -8.53 15.47 4.47
C GLY A 24 -7.21 15.15 5.18
N TYR A 25 -6.14 14.86 4.44
CA TYR A 25 -4.80 14.69 5.00
C TYR A 25 -4.18 16.04 5.38
N HIS A 26 -3.87 16.25 6.66
CA HIS A 26 -3.31 17.52 7.16
C HIS A 26 -1.79 17.50 7.34
N GLY A 27 -1.14 16.38 7.00
CA GLY A 27 0.28 16.17 7.26
C GLY A 27 0.54 15.66 8.68
N TYR A 28 1.69 15.02 8.83
CA TYR A 28 2.30 14.67 10.10
C TYR A 28 2.73 15.95 10.85
N ARG A 29 2.02 16.32 11.92
CA ARG A 29 2.48 17.30 12.92
C ARG A 29 2.69 16.59 14.27
N ILE A 30 3.53 17.19 15.11
CA ILE A 30 4.09 16.54 16.31
C ILE A 30 2.96 16.05 17.26
N ASN A 31 3.05 14.77 17.63
CA ASN A 31 2.28 14.01 18.64
C ASN A 31 0.82 13.61 18.32
N GLU A 32 -0.12 14.53 18.07
CA GLU A 32 -1.53 14.17 17.82
C GLU A 32 -1.82 13.96 16.33
N ASP A 33 -1.43 14.91 15.48
CA ASP A 33 -1.73 14.86 14.05
C ASP A 33 -1.01 13.71 13.31
N LEU A 34 0.10 13.20 13.86
CA LEU A 34 0.83 12.05 13.31
C LEU A 34 -0.07 10.81 13.17
N ARG A 35 -0.87 10.53 14.20
CA ARG A 35 -1.74 9.37 14.24
C ARG A 35 -2.93 9.52 13.30
N ASP A 36 -3.57 10.69 13.32
CA ASP A 36 -4.75 10.94 12.49
C ASP A 36 -4.39 10.95 11.01
N ALA A 37 -3.24 11.55 10.66
CA ALA A 37 -2.68 11.49 9.32
C ALA A 37 -2.37 10.05 8.86
N ASP A 38 -1.79 9.22 9.74
CA ASP A 38 -1.50 7.80 9.44
C ASP A 38 -2.77 7.00 9.19
N ILE A 39 -3.80 7.18 10.03
CA ILE A 39 -5.11 6.53 9.90
C ILE A 39 -5.73 6.86 8.54
N ILE A 40 -5.78 8.15 8.17
CA ILE A 40 -6.39 8.59 6.92
C ILE A 40 -5.65 8.00 5.72
N LEU A 41 -4.32 8.05 5.74
CA LEU A 41 -3.50 7.55 4.64
C LEU A 41 -3.68 6.04 4.47
N LYS A 42 -3.57 5.27 5.56
CA LYS A 42 -3.74 3.81 5.53
C LYS A 42 -5.14 3.37 5.13
N ASP A 43 -6.18 4.08 5.57
CA ASP A 43 -7.56 3.78 5.17
C ASP A 43 -7.77 3.98 3.66
N GLU A 44 -7.15 4.99 3.07
CA GLU A 44 -7.19 5.21 1.63
C GLU A 44 -6.37 4.18 0.84
N LEU A 45 -5.17 3.81 1.30
CA LEU A 45 -4.39 2.72 0.69
C LEU A 45 -5.16 1.39 0.75
N TYR A 46 -5.82 1.12 1.88
CA TYR A 46 -6.68 -0.04 2.07
C TYR A 46 -7.85 -0.05 1.08
N LYS A 47 -8.58 1.08 0.94
CA LYS A 47 -9.67 1.21 -0.03
C LYS A 47 -9.22 0.94 -1.45
N ARG A 48 -8.04 1.44 -1.84
CA ARG A 48 -7.45 1.19 -3.16
C ARG A 48 -7.15 -0.29 -3.37
N MET A 49 -6.53 -0.95 -2.39
CA MET A 49 -6.28 -2.40 -2.44
C MET A 49 -7.58 -3.20 -2.58
N LEU A 50 -8.64 -2.85 -1.84
CA LEU A 50 -9.95 -3.48 -2.00
C LEU A 50 -10.51 -3.31 -3.42
N GLY A 51 -10.37 -2.13 -4.01
CA GLY A 51 -10.75 -1.89 -5.41
C GLY A 51 -10.03 -2.82 -6.38
N ILE A 52 -8.72 -3.02 -6.21
CA ILE A 52 -7.93 -3.94 -7.04
C ILE A 52 -8.39 -5.40 -6.84
N ILE A 53 -8.69 -5.80 -5.60
CA ILE A 53 -9.22 -7.14 -5.28
C ILE A 53 -10.56 -7.37 -5.96
N ASP A 54 -11.44 -6.37 -5.96
CA ASP A 54 -12.75 -6.48 -6.62
C ASP A 54 -12.61 -6.56 -8.16
N GLN A 55 -11.65 -5.83 -8.75
CA GLN A 55 -11.31 -6.01 -10.16
C GLN A 55 -10.85 -7.45 -10.45
N LEU A 56 -9.99 -8.03 -9.59
CA LEU A 56 -9.52 -9.40 -9.75
C LEU A 56 -10.67 -10.43 -9.68
N LYS A 57 -11.64 -10.24 -8.78
CA LYS A 57 -12.88 -11.05 -8.74
C LYS A 57 -13.68 -10.96 -10.04
N GLY A 58 -13.72 -9.77 -10.66
CA GLY A 58 -14.32 -9.58 -11.98
C GLY A 58 -13.66 -10.44 -13.07
N GLY A 59 -12.33 -10.52 -13.06
CA GLY A 59 -11.55 -11.38 -13.95
C GLY A 59 -11.80 -12.88 -13.71
N GLU A 60 -11.87 -13.30 -12.45
CA GLU A 60 -12.24 -14.67 -12.06
C GLU A 60 -13.62 -15.06 -12.60
N ALA A 61 -14.61 -14.17 -12.44
CA ALA A 61 -15.95 -14.39 -12.97
C ALA A 61 -15.95 -14.46 -14.52
N ALA A 62 -15.08 -13.71 -15.20
CA ALA A 62 -14.93 -13.79 -16.65
C ALA A 62 -14.38 -15.15 -17.10
N LEU A 63 -13.37 -15.68 -16.42
CA LEU A 63 -12.83 -17.02 -16.69
C LEU A 63 -13.90 -18.11 -16.53
N VAL A 64 -14.69 -18.03 -15.46
CA VAL A 64 -15.80 -18.96 -15.22
C VAL A 64 -16.84 -18.89 -16.34
N ARG A 65 -17.23 -17.67 -16.78
CA ARG A 65 -18.16 -17.50 -17.92
C ARG A 65 -17.60 -18.07 -19.23
N ASN A 66 -16.28 -18.00 -19.41
CA ASN A 66 -15.59 -18.57 -20.56
C ASN A 66 -15.32 -20.08 -20.44
N GLY A 67 -15.80 -20.74 -19.38
CA GLY A 67 -15.63 -22.19 -19.16
C GLY A 67 -14.21 -22.60 -18.73
N ILE A 68 -13.39 -21.64 -18.30
CA ILE A 68 -12.00 -21.86 -17.88
C ILE A 68 -11.96 -22.10 -16.37
N PHE A 69 -11.95 -23.37 -15.97
CA PHE A 69 -11.92 -23.77 -14.55
C PHE A 69 -10.55 -24.21 -14.06
N LYS A 70 -9.64 -24.53 -14.98
CA LYS A 70 -8.29 -25.01 -14.64
C LYS A 70 -7.50 -23.89 -13.96
N ASN A 71 -6.85 -24.21 -12.84
CA ASN A 71 -6.00 -23.31 -12.06
C ASN A 71 -6.71 -22.10 -11.41
N LEU A 72 -8.06 -22.12 -11.28
CA LEU A 72 -8.79 -21.09 -10.56
C LEU A 72 -8.43 -21.03 -9.07
N ASP A 73 -7.98 -22.16 -8.49
CA ASP A 73 -7.47 -22.23 -7.13
C ASP A 73 -6.26 -21.31 -6.90
N LEU A 74 -5.34 -21.21 -7.88
CA LEU A 74 -4.18 -20.32 -7.80
C LEU A 74 -4.60 -18.84 -7.75
N LEU A 75 -5.67 -18.49 -8.48
CA LEU A 75 -6.26 -17.15 -8.44
C LEU A 75 -6.90 -16.91 -7.07
N GLY A 76 -7.65 -17.87 -6.54
CA GLY A 76 -8.23 -17.80 -5.21
C GLY A 76 -7.18 -17.59 -4.11
N VAL A 77 -6.05 -18.30 -4.18
CA VAL A 77 -4.90 -18.11 -3.27
C VAL A 77 -4.32 -16.70 -3.40
N SER A 78 -4.11 -16.22 -4.63
CA SER A 78 -3.55 -14.88 -4.87
C SER A 78 -4.49 -13.79 -4.34
N ARG A 79 -5.79 -13.92 -4.56
CA ARG A 79 -6.83 -13.03 -4.02
C ARG A 79 -6.83 -13.02 -2.49
N SER A 80 -6.70 -14.19 -1.86
CA SER A 80 -6.60 -14.31 -0.41
C SER A 80 -5.38 -13.57 0.13
N LYS A 81 -4.21 -13.73 -0.51
CA LYS A 81 -2.99 -12.99 -0.14
C LYS A 81 -3.19 -11.48 -0.25
N MET A 82 -3.80 -10.99 -1.35
CA MET A 82 -4.08 -9.56 -1.50
C MET A 82 -4.98 -9.03 -0.39
N GLN A 83 -5.99 -9.80 0.03
CA GLN A 83 -6.85 -9.44 1.16
C GLN A 83 -6.05 -9.33 2.46
N THR A 84 -5.17 -10.30 2.75
CA THR A 84 -4.30 -10.26 3.93
C THR A 84 -3.36 -9.05 3.90
N SER A 85 -2.72 -8.76 2.77
CA SER A 85 -1.84 -7.59 2.62
C SER A 85 -2.62 -6.28 2.81
N ALA A 86 -3.85 -6.19 2.27
CA ALA A 86 -4.71 -5.02 2.49
C ALA A 86 -5.03 -4.83 3.98
N GLU A 87 -5.39 -5.90 4.68
CA GLU A 87 -5.65 -5.85 6.12
C GLU A 87 -4.40 -5.48 6.92
N ASN A 88 -3.22 -5.97 6.53
CA ASN A 88 -1.95 -5.61 7.15
C ASN A 88 -1.57 -4.15 6.93
N LEU A 89 -1.87 -3.57 5.75
CA LEU A 89 -1.70 -2.13 5.49
C LEU A 89 -2.57 -1.28 6.42
N LYS A 90 -3.81 -1.71 6.64
CA LYS A 90 -4.76 -1.02 7.54
C LYS A 90 -4.39 -1.21 9.01
N HIS A 91 -3.80 -2.36 9.36
CA HIS A 91 -3.54 -2.69 10.74
C HIS A 91 -2.55 -1.68 11.35
N HIS A 92 -2.98 -1.07 12.45
CA HIS A 92 -2.10 -0.27 13.27
C HIS A 92 -1.42 -1.25 14.20
N GLY A 93 -0.15 -1.58 13.95
CA GLY A 93 0.61 -2.49 14.82
C GLY A 93 0.35 -2.18 16.30
N ALA A 94 0.29 -3.23 17.13
CA ALA A 94 -0.13 -3.21 18.54
C ALA A 94 0.59 -2.17 19.45
N GLY A 95 1.58 -1.44 18.94
CA GLY A 95 2.23 -0.30 19.60
C GLY A 95 1.33 0.89 19.91
N TYR A 96 0.14 1.04 19.31
CA TYR A 96 -0.81 2.11 19.68
C TYR A 96 -1.65 1.80 20.93
N SER A 97 -1.68 0.55 21.38
CA SER A 97 -2.41 0.14 22.60
C SER A 97 -1.67 0.47 23.90
N GLY A 98 -0.45 1.02 23.83
CA GLY A 98 0.37 1.22 25.01
C GLY A 98 1.65 2.00 24.75
N ILE A 99 1.54 3.20 24.15
CA ILE A 99 2.68 4.13 24.09
C ILE A 99 2.91 4.68 25.51
N SER A 100 3.53 3.86 26.35
CA SER A 100 4.36 4.37 27.44
C SER A 100 5.59 5.03 26.81
N ALA A 101 5.71 6.33 27.06
CA ALA A 101 6.76 7.27 26.66
C ALA A 101 6.65 7.89 25.25
N PRO A 102 6.74 9.23 25.13
CA PRO A 102 6.72 9.93 23.86
C PRO A 102 8.02 9.61 23.11
N VAL A 103 7.97 8.67 22.17
CA VAL A 103 9.00 8.56 21.13
C VAL A 103 8.97 9.89 20.40
N ARG A 104 9.94 10.78 20.70
CA ARG A 104 10.12 12.03 19.97
C ARG A 104 10.51 11.68 18.54
N VAL A 105 9.52 11.61 17.66
CA VAL A 105 9.73 11.44 16.22
C VAL A 105 10.39 12.72 15.71
N THR A 106 11.60 12.62 15.18
CA THR A 106 12.32 13.77 14.61
C THR A 106 11.73 14.12 13.24
N THR A 107 11.92 15.36 12.80
CA THR A 107 11.49 15.81 11.46
C THR A 107 12.02 14.91 10.34
N GLN A 108 13.25 14.41 10.48
CA GLN A 108 13.86 13.46 9.54
C GLN A 108 13.09 12.13 9.46
N LYS A 109 12.62 11.60 10.59
CA LYS A 109 11.77 10.39 10.59
C LYS A 109 10.42 10.67 9.94
N ILE A 110 9.87 11.86 10.15
CA ILE A 110 8.61 12.28 9.52
C ILE A 110 8.76 12.36 8.00
N SER A 111 9.82 12.99 7.51
CA SER A 111 10.17 13.03 6.08
C SER A 111 10.29 11.62 5.50
N ALA A 112 11.04 10.74 6.17
CA ALA A 112 11.21 9.36 5.73
C ALA A 112 9.91 8.53 5.74
N LEU A 113 8.95 8.84 6.62
CA LEU A 113 7.60 8.25 6.58
C LEU A 113 6.84 8.68 5.33
N TYR A 114 6.86 9.97 5.00
CA TYR A 114 6.22 10.47 3.78
C TYR A 114 6.76 9.79 2.52
N ASP A 115 8.09 9.65 2.43
CA ASP A 115 8.73 8.96 1.31
C ASP A 115 8.33 7.49 1.22
N LEU A 116 8.25 6.81 2.37
CA LEU A 116 7.82 5.42 2.43
C LEU A 116 6.36 5.28 1.99
N ASP A 117 5.49 6.16 2.47
CA ASP A 117 4.07 6.15 2.12
C ASP A 117 3.84 6.42 0.63
N MET A 118 4.60 7.36 0.05
CA MET A 118 4.57 7.59 -1.39
C MET A 118 5.04 6.37 -2.18
N LYS A 119 6.11 5.70 -1.73
CA LYS A 119 6.59 4.45 -2.36
C LYS A 119 5.55 3.33 -2.30
N ILE A 120 4.88 3.16 -1.16
CA ILE A 120 3.80 2.17 -1.03
C ILE A 120 2.67 2.49 -2.01
N PHE A 121 2.27 3.76 -2.07
CA PHE A 121 1.24 4.21 -3.02
C PHE A 121 1.63 3.93 -4.48
N ASP A 122 2.85 4.26 -4.88
CA ASP A 122 3.35 4.00 -6.24
C ASP A 122 3.38 2.49 -6.56
N GLN A 123 3.76 1.64 -5.59
CA GLN A 123 3.70 0.19 -5.77
C GLN A 123 2.26 -0.33 -5.91
N ILE A 124 1.30 0.24 -5.18
CA ILE A 124 -0.12 -0.10 -5.34
C ILE A 124 -0.63 0.29 -6.73
N GLN A 125 -0.20 1.44 -7.29
CA GLN A 125 -0.54 1.81 -8.68
C GLN A 125 0.05 0.85 -9.71
N SER A 126 1.29 0.40 -9.49
CA SER A 126 1.93 -0.62 -10.33
C SER A 126 1.22 -1.98 -10.24
N LEU A 127 0.79 -2.36 -9.03
CA LEU A 127 -0.04 -3.55 -8.80
C LEU A 127 -1.38 -3.45 -9.54
N GLU A 128 -2.08 -2.32 -9.44
CA GLU A 128 -3.34 -2.08 -10.18
C GLU A 128 -3.15 -2.26 -11.68
N SER A 129 -2.07 -1.70 -12.23
CA SER A 129 -1.75 -1.83 -13.65
C SER A 129 -1.47 -3.28 -14.05
N SER A 130 -0.76 -4.03 -13.21
CA SER A 130 -0.46 -5.45 -13.41
C SER A 130 -1.73 -6.31 -13.35
N VAL A 131 -2.62 -6.04 -12.39
CA VAL A 131 -3.91 -6.73 -12.26
C VAL A 131 -4.82 -6.43 -13.45
N ARG A 132 -4.89 -5.17 -13.90
CA ARG A 132 -5.62 -4.80 -15.12
C ARG A 132 -5.12 -5.55 -16.35
N ALA A 133 -3.81 -5.67 -16.52
CA ALA A 133 -3.20 -6.41 -17.62
C ALA A 133 -3.42 -7.94 -17.54
N PHE A 134 -3.59 -8.48 -16.32
CA PHE A 134 -4.00 -9.86 -16.09
C PHE A 134 -5.48 -10.08 -16.43
N ILE A 135 -6.37 -9.21 -15.95
CA ILE A 135 -7.83 -9.28 -16.19
C ILE A 135 -8.16 -9.22 -17.69
N ALA A 136 -7.46 -8.38 -18.45
CA ALA A 136 -7.64 -8.34 -19.91
C ALA A 136 -7.42 -9.71 -20.58
N GLY A 137 -6.51 -10.53 -20.04
CA GLY A 137 -6.32 -11.93 -20.46
C GLY A 137 -7.49 -12.81 -20.03
N CYS A 138 -7.96 -12.66 -18.79
CA CYS A 138 -9.10 -13.39 -18.25
C CYS A 138 -10.38 -13.18 -19.07
N GLU A 139 -10.65 -11.95 -19.47
CA GLU A 139 -11.80 -11.58 -20.32
C GLU A 139 -11.74 -12.26 -21.68
N ALA A 140 -10.53 -12.43 -22.24
CA ALA A 140 -10.30 -13.20 -23.46
C ALA A 140 -10.29 -14.73 -23.25
N GLY A 141 -10.60 -15.21 -22.03
CA GLY A 141 -10.61 -16.65 -21.72
C GLY A 141 -9.22 -17.26 -21.53
N ASN A 142 -8.21 -16.44 -21.25
CA ASN A 142 -6.84 -16.91 -21.00
C ASN A 142 -6.41 -16.62 -19.56
N LEU A 143 -6.13 -17.69 -18.79
CA LEU A 143 -5.51 -17.57 -17.47
C LEU A 143 -3.99 -17.61 -17.63
N ASP A 144 -3.37 -16.42 -17.64
CA ASP A 144 -1.92 -16.26 -17.74
C ASP A 144 -1.27 -16.35 -16.35
N ILE A 145 -0.70 -17.53 -16.05
CA ILE A 145 -0.04 -17.80 -14.76
C ILE A 145 1.18 -16.90 -14.54
N ALA A 146 1.91 -16.54 -15.60
CA ALA A 146 3.11 -15.70 -15.45
C ALA A 146 2.73 -14.27 -15.01
N LYS A 147 1.64 -13.73 -15.57
CA LYS A 147 1.09 -12.45 -15.11
C LYS A 147 0.57 -12.52 -13.68
N LEU A 148 -0.09 -13.62 -13.30
CA LEU A 148 -0.54 -13.82 -11.91
C LEU A 148 0.63 -13.92 -10.93
N GLN A 149 1.76 -14.54 -11.33
CA GLN A 149 2.99 -14.55 -10.54
C GLN A 149 3.59 -13.15 -10.41
N GLY A 150 3.55 -12.34 -11.47
CA GLY A 150 3.94 -10.92 -11.42
C GLY A 150 3.11 -10.11 -10.43
N VAL A 151 1.79 -10.33 -10.39
CA VAL A 151 0.88 -9.72 -9.38
C VAL A 151 1.31 -10.12 -7.96
N ASN A 152 1.59 -11.40 -7.72
CA ASN A 152 2.06 -11.87 -6.42
C ASN A 152 3.43 -11.29 -6.02
N ALA A 153 4.34 -11.09 -6.97
CA ALA A 153 5.63 -10.47 -6.72
C ALA A 153 5.49 -8.97 -6.36
N ALA A 154 4.64 -8.24 -7.09
CA ALA A 154 4.31 -6.86 -6.76
C ALA A 154 3.68 -6.73 -5.36
N LEU A 155 2.81 -7.66 -5.00
CA LEU A 155 2.21 -7.72 -3.66
C LEU A 155 3.27 -7.92 -2.56
N ALA A 156 4.22 -8.84 -2.77
CA ALA A 156 5.30 -9.07 -1.81
C ALA A 156 6.16 -7.81 -1.59
N ASN A 157 6.43 -7.03 -2.64
CA ASN A 157 7.15 -5.76 -2.51
C ASN A 157 6.39 -4.74 -1.65
N ILE A 158 5.05 -4.69 -1.76
CA ILE A 158 4.21 -3.81 -0.93
C ILE A 158 4.29 -4.24 0.54
N ASP A 159 4.21 -5.55 0.81
CA ASP A 159 4.31 -6.08 2.16
C ASP A 159 5.69 -5.79 2.78
N ASP A 160 6.78 -5.95 2.02
CA ASP A 160 8.14 -5.65 2.47
C ASP A 160 8.31 -4.16 2.82
N LEU A 161 7.76 -3.26 1.99
CA LEU A 161 7.75 -1.83 2.29
C LEU A 161 6.95 -1.52 3.55
N ASN A 162 5.76 -2.10 3.71
CA ASN A 162 4.93 -1.90 4.90
C ASN A 162 5.65 -2.40 6.17
N ASN A 163 6.29 -3.57 6.11
CA ASN A 163 7.06 -4.13 7.22
C ASN A 163 8.31 -3.28 7.57
N SER A 164 8.87 -2.56 6.60
CA SER A 164 9.99 -1.65 6.85
C SER A 164 9.60 -0.42 7.70
N ARG A 165 8.31 -0.07 7.76
CA ARG A 165 7.78 1.07 8.53
C ARG A 165 8.09 0.93 10.03
N ASP A 166 7.90 -0.25 10.59
CA ASP A 166 8.13 -0.51 12.02
C ASP A 166 9.60 -0.29 12.39
N ARG A 167 10.53 -0.65 11.49
CA ARG A 167 11.97 -0.42 11.68
C ARG A 167 12.30 1.09 11.71
N LEU A 168 11.61 1.88 10.90
CA LEU A 168 11.80 3.33 10.81
C LEU A 168 11.28 4.05 12.06
N LEU A 169 10.13 3.61 12.58
CA LEU A 169 9.52 4.20 13.77
C LEU A 169 10.27 3.84 15.05
N TYR A 170 10.52 2.54 15.27
CA TYR A 170 11.00 2.03 16.56
C TYR A 170 12.50 1.79 16.64
N GLY A 171 13.21 1.90 15.50
CA GLY A 171 14.61 1.51 15.42
C GLY A 171 14.70 -0.02 15.44
N GLY A 172 15.08 -0.63 14.32
CA GLY A 172 15.24 -2.08 14.25
C GLY A 172 16.17 -2.59 15.35
N VAL A 173 15.83 -3.75 15.93
CA VAL A 173 16.77 -4.56 16.73
C VAL A 173 17.90 -5.02 15.83
#